data_AF-X1HHD7-F1
#
_entry.id   AF-X1HHD7-F1
#
_cell.length_a   1.000
_cell.length_b   1.000
_cell.length_c   1.000
_cell.angle_alpha   90.00
_cell.angle_beta   90.00
_cell.angle_gamma   90.00
#
_symmetry.space_group_name_H-M   'P 1'
#
loop_
_entity.id
_entity.type
_entity.pdbx_description
1 polymer ?
#
loop_
_entity_poly.entity_id
_entity_poly.type
_entity_poly.pdbx_seq_one_letter_code
_entity_poly.pdbx_strand_id
1 'polypeptide(L)'
;VTPGEVKNHKFALDNTKSGFSCARVFGITTDYNENNIKYLLSILNSKLIKFYLQSFAPVKQGGYYTYSSGILNKVPIPSNNKDLQELAVEKVSEINRLNELFYNILNNSYEVIKAKFKKIKMSKNINNFFEIDFPVFINEIERQKIRLDINQIESLNSWFLEKKNKLIDLKNEIKIIDNKIDDIIYKAFNLTQDEIKLIKNI
;
A
#
# COMPACT_ATOMS: atom_id res chain seq x y z
N VAL A 1 -11.04 4.82 4.52
CA VAL A 1 -11.61 3.63 5.19
C VAL A 1 -10.52 2.74 5.73
N THR A 2 -10.79 2.00 6.79
CA THR A 2 -9.81 1.11 7.43
C THR A 2 -10.50 -0.10 8.08
N PRO A 3 -9.87 -1.29 8.11
CA PRO A 3 -10.36 -2.41 8.93
C PRO A 3 -10.35 -2.07 10.43
N GLY A 4 -11.25 -2.69 11.19
CA GLY A 4 -11.32 -2.57 12.65
C GLY A 4 -10.25 -3.36 13.39
N GLU A 5 -9.65 -4.37 12.76
CA GLU A 5 -8.46 -5.05 13.24
C GLU A 5 -7.33 -4.88 12.21
N VAL A 6 -6.25 -4.23 12.62
CA VAL A 6 -5.09 -3.99 11.75
C VAL A 6 -3.81 -4.44 12.42
N LYS A 7 -3.01 -5.23 11.70
CA LYS A 7 -1.62 -5.53 12.10
C LYS A 7 -0.70 -4.39 11.70
N ASN A 8 -0.89 -3.90 10.47
CA ASN A 8 -0.26 -2.71 9.95
C ASN A 8 -1.34 -1.68 9.67
N HIS A 9 -1.14 -0.49 10.21
CA HIS A 9 -1.96 0.68 9.97
C HIS A 9 -2.10 0.94 8.47
N LYS A 10 -3.34 0.99 7.96
CA LYS A 10 -3.66 1.24 6.54
C LYS A 10 -5.02 1.89 6.36
N PHE A 11 -5.05 2.97 5.58
CA PHE A 11 -6.27 3.69 5.21
C PHE A 11 -6.31 3.81 3.68
N ALA A 12 -7.49 3.60 3.11
CA ALA A 12 -7.72 3.69 1.66
C ALA A 12 -8.87 4.64 1.31
N LEU A 13 -8.86 5.17 0.09
CA LEU A 13 -10.00 5.91 -0.47
C LEU A 13 -11.10 4.95 -0.91
N ASP A 14 -12.35 5.38 -0.75
CA ASP A 14 -13.49 4.72 -1.36
C ASP A 14 -13.92 5.44 -2.62
N ASN A 15 -13.40 4.98 -3.76
CA ASN A 15 -13.76 5.56 -5.05
C ASN A 15 -15.13 5.07 -5.54
N THR A 16 -15.66 3.99 -4.95
CA THR A 16 -16.92 3.38 -5.39
C THR A 16 -18.14 4.04 -4.75
N LYS A 17 -17.94 4.85 -3.70
CA LYS A 17 -19.01 5.43 -2.87
C LYS A 17 -19.98 4.38 -2.34
N SER A 18 -19.56 3.12 -2.26
CA SER A 18 -20.46 2.00 -1.97
C SER A 18 -20.92 1.97 -0.51
N GLY A 19 -20.35 2.81 0.36
CA GLY A 19 -20.76 2.92 1.75
C GLY A 19 -20.56 1.61 2.49
N PHE A 20 -19.35 1.40 3.02
CA PHE A 20 -18.88 0.13 3.57
C PHE A 20 -19.91 -0.52 4.51
N SER A 21 -20.45 -1.66 4.07
CA SER A 21 -21.37 -2.51 4.82
C SER A 21 -20.73 -3.88 5.03
N CYS A 22 -19.79 -3.95 5.97
CA CYS A 22 -19.32 -5.19 6.60
C CYS A 22 -18.85 -4.87 8.02
N ALA A 23 -19.23 -5.71 8.98
CA ALA A 23 -19.40 -5.40 10.41
C ALA A 23 -18.21 -4.74 11.16
N ARG A 24 -17.00 -4.70 10.58
CA ARG A 24 -15.79 -4.12 11.20
C ARG A 24 -14.89 -3.38 10.22
N VAL A 25 -15.48 -2.58 9.34
CA VAL A 25 -14.75 -1.59 8.51
C VAL A 25 -15.25 -0.20 8.88
N PHE A 26 -14.31 0.71 9.14
CA PHE A 26 -14.63 2.09 9.52
C PHE A 26 -14.48 3.03 8.33
N GLY A 27 -15.53 3.80 8.07
CA GLY A 27 -15.50 4.99 7.21
C GLY A 27 -15.13 6.22 8.03
N ILE A 28 -14.23 7.04 7.49
CA ILE A 28 -13.95 8.38 8.01
C ILE A 28 -14.46 9.34 6.95
N THR A 29 -15.34 10.25 7.36
CA THR A 29 -15.91 11.28 6.50
C THR A 29 -15.41 12.65 6.95
N THR A 30 -15.31 13.58 6.02
CA THR A 30 -14.93 14.96 6.27
C THR A 30 -15.79 15.87 5.42
N ASP A 31 -15.97 17.11 5.86
CA ASP A 31 -16.77 18.12 5.18
C ASP A 31 -15.99 18.63 3.95
N TYR A 32 -16.29 18.03 2.80
CA TYR A 32 -16.07 18.52 1.43
C TYR A 32 -14.64 18.71 0.87
N ASN A 33 -14.57 18.42 -0.44
CA ASN A 33 -13.47 18.51 -1.41
C ASN A 33 -12.45 17.34 -1.42
N GLU A 34 -12.09 16.92 -2.64
CA GLU A 34 -11.19 15.78 -2.88
C GLU A 34 -9.80 16.00 -2.29
N ASN A 35 -9.32 17.25 -2.26
CA ASN A 35 -8.01 17.60 -1.71
C ASN A 35 -7.97 17.43 -0.19
N ASN A 36 -9.06 17.78 0.52
CA ASN A 36 -9.19 17.56 1.96
C ASN A 36 -9.19 16.07 2.28
N ILE A 37 -9.85 15.26 1.45
CA ILE A 37 -9.83 13.80 1.59
C ILE A 37 -8.42 13.24 1.36
N LYS A 38 -7.72 13.69 0.32
CA LYS A 38 -6.33 13.28 0.05
C LYS A 38 -5.37 13.73 1.15
N TYR A 39 -5.54 14.93 1.68
CA TYR A 39 -4.74 15.41 2.81
C TYR A 39 -5.02 14.62 4.09
N LEU A 40 -6.29 14.34 4.38
CA LEU A 40 -6.64 13.48 5.50
C LEU A 40 -6.06 12.08 5.33
N LEU A 41 -6.07 11.53 4.10
CA LEU A 41 -5.46 10.24 3.80
C LEU A 41 -3.94 10.23 4.06
N SER A 42 -3.24 11.32 3.74
CA SER A 42 -1.80 11.44 3.99
C SER A 42 -1.48 11.51 5.48
N ILE A 43 -2.27 12.27 6.25
CA ILE A 43 -2.17 12.33 7.71
C ILE A 43 -2.39 10.95 8.29
N LEU A 44 -3.52 10.31 7.93
CA LEU A 44 -3.91 9.02 8.47
C LEU A 44 -2.80 7.99 8.24
N ASN A 45 -2.35 7.78 7.00
CA ASN A 45 -1.34 6.77 6.69
C ASN A 45 0.10 7.10 7.15
N SER A 46 0.35 8.26 7.76
CA SER A 46 1.69 8.63 8.22
C SER A 46 2.18 7.75 9.38
N LYS A 47 3.50 7.63 9.51
CA LYS A 47 4.13 6.96 10.65
C LYS A 47 3.79 7.62 11.98
N LEU A 48 3.59 8.95 12.00
CA LEU A 48 3.14 9.66 13.20
C LEU A 48 1.78 9.15 13.67
N ILE A 49 0.79 9.08 12.79
CA ILE A 49 -0.56 8.65 13.18
C ILE A 49 -0.61 7.15 13.46
N LYS A 50 0.18 6.34 12.77
CA LYS A 50 0.41 4.94 13.15
C LYS A 50 0.92 4.84 14.59
N PHE A 51 1.99 5.56 14.94
CA PHE A 51 2.56 5.59 16.29
C PHE A 51 1.52 6.04 17.32
N TYR A 52 0.84 7.16 17.05
CA TYR A 52 -0.20 7.71 17.92
C TYR A 52 -1.30 6.69 18.20
N LEU A 53 -1.93 6.13 17.16
CA LEU A 53 -3.02 5.16 17.32
C LEU A 53 -2.55 3.89 18.02
N GLN A 54 -1.36 3.39 17.71
CA GLN A 54 -0.83 2.17 18.34
C GLN A 54 -0.43 2.37 19.80
N SER A 55 -0.19 3.61 20.25
CA SER A 55 0.15 3.90 21.64
C SER A 55 -1.00 3.68 22.63
N PHE A 56 -2.26 3.64 22.17
CA PHE A 56 -3.43 3.43 23.03
C PHE A 56 -4.52 2.52 22.45
N ALA A 57 -4.41 2.09 21.19
CA ALA A 57 -5.33 1.10 20.64
C ALA A 57 -5.13 -0.27 21.32
N PRO A 58 -6.20 -0.96 21.75
CA PRO A 58 -6.08 -2.27 22.37
C PRO A 58 -5.40 -3.29 21.44
N VAL A 59 -4.44 -4.03 22.00
CA VAL A 59 -3.74 -5.11 21.29
C VAL A 59 -4.52 -6.41 21.47
N LYS A 60 -4.72 -7.15 20.37
CA LYS A 60 -5.30 -8.49 20.31
C LYS A 60 -4.22 -9.52 20.00
N GLN A 61 -4.55 -10.79 20.19
CA GLN A 61 -3.65 -11.91 19.90
C GLN A 61 -3.09 -11.81 18.46
N GLY A 62 -1.81 -12.14 18.29
CA GLY A 62 -1.12 -12.07 16.99
C GLY A 62 -0.58 -10.68 16.61
N GLY A 63 -0.64 -9.71 17.52
CA GLY A 63 -0.10 -8.36 17.31
C GLY A 63 -1.02 -7.44 16.50
N TYR A 64 -2.33 -7.68 16.54
CA TYR A 64 -3.33 -6.83 15.88
C TYR A 64 -3.77 -5.72 16.83
N TYR A 65 -4.00 -4.53 16.28
CA TYR A 65 -4.59 -3.40 16.98
C TYR A 65 -6.07 -3.28 16.63
N THR A 66 -6.90 -3.02 17.64
CA THR A 66 -8.33 -2.77 17.44
C THR A 66 -8.61 -1.28 17.29
N TYR A 67 -9.10 -0.88 16.13
CA TYR A 67 -9.64 0.46 15.89
C TYR A 67 -11.15 0.49 16.10
N SER A 68 -11.64 1.60 16.62
CA SER A 68 -13.05 1.91 16.81
C SER A 68 -13.30 3.36 16.45
N SER A 69 -14.55 3.77 16.18
CA SER A 69 -14.87 5.18 15.91
C SER A 69 -14.38 6.10 17.04
N GLY A 70 -14.49 5.67 18.30
CA GLY A 70 -14.00 6.43 19.46
C GLY A 70 -12.48 6.57 19.52
N ILE A 71 -11.71 5.64 18.94
CA ILE A 71 -10.26 5.75 18.80
C ILE A 71 -9.91 6.65 17.60
N LEU A 72 -10.58 6.44 16.46
CA LEU A 72 -10.32 7.18 15.23
C LEU A 72 -10.68 8.67 15.35
N ASN A 73 -11.74 9.00 16.09
CA ASN A 73 -12.14 10.39 16.35
C ASN A 73 -11.15 11.17 17.24
N LYS A 74 -10.18 10.49 17.86
CA LYS A 74 -9.12 11.13 18.64
C LYS A 74 -7.90 11.49 17.81
N VAL A 75 -7.84 11.06 16.54
CA VAL A 75 -6.71 11.39 15.66
C VAL A 75 -6.60 12.91 15.56
N PRO A 76 -5.47 13.51 15.98
CA PRO A 76 -5.29 14.94 15.85
C PRO A 76 -5.15 15.31 14.37
N ILE A 77 -5.76 16.41 13.98
CA ILE A 77 -5.59 17.01 12.65
C ILE A 77 -4.82 18.31 12.86
N PRO A 78 -3.63 18.47 12.24
CA PRO A 78 -2.82 19.67 12.46
C PRO A 78 -3.50 20.89 11.87
N SER A 79 -3.18 22.06 12.42
CA SER A 79 -3.68 23.36 11.94
C SER A 79 -3.43 23.54 10.44
N ASN A 80 -4.34 24.23 9.75
CA ASN A 80 -4.28 24.43 8.31
C ASN A 80 -3.05 25.25 7.88
N ASN A 81 -1.97 24.56 7.50
CA ASN A 81 -0.91 25.10 6.64
C ASN A 81 -1.23 24.71 5.19
N LYS A 82 -1.67 25.69 4.41
CA LYS A 82 -2.16 25.47 3.04
C LYS A 82 -1.08 24.90 2.12
N ASP A 83 0.16 25.37 2.23
CA ASP A 83 1.27 24.93 1.37
C ASP A 83 1.65 23.47 1.66
N LEU A 84 1.70 23.08 2.93
CA LEU A 84 1.97 21.69 3.31
C LEU A 84 0.82 20.76 2.91
N GLN A 85 -0.42 21.24 3.01
CA GLN A 85 -1.59 20.52 2.55
C GLN A 85 -1.55 20.28 1.05
N GLU A 86 -1.28 21.31 0.24
CA GLU A 86 -1.17 21.19 -1.22
C GLU A 86 -0.06 20.22 -1.62
N LEU A 87 1.10 20.31 -0.97
CA LEU A 87 2.22 19.41 -1.22
C LEU A 87 1.86 17.94 -0.89
N ALA A 88 1.21 17.71 0.25
CA ALA A 88 0.77 16.37 0.63
C ALA A 88 -0.27 15.79 -0.36
N VAL A 89 -1.20 16.62 -0.83
CA VAL A 89 -2.22 16.24 -1.83
C VAL A 89 -1.60 15.87 -3.17
N GLU A 90 -0.59 16.62 -3.60
CA GLU A 90 0.19 16.31 -4.80
C GLU A 90 0.86 14.93 -4.67
N LYS A 91 1.54 14.66 -3.55
CA LYS A 91 2.24 13.38 -3.32
C LYS A 91 1.28 12.20 -3.23
N VAL A 92 0.11 12.37 -2.61
CA VAL A 92 -0.94 11.33 -2.62
C VAL A 92 -1.44 11.07 -4.04
N SER A 93 -1.64 12.11 -4.84
CA SER A 93 -2.05 11.95 -6.24
C SER A 93 -0.98 11.24 -7.07
N GLU A 94 0.30 11.52 -6.80
CA GLU A 94 1.45 10.84 -7.42
C GLU A 94 1.47 9.34 -7.06
N ILE A 95 1.32 8.99 -5.78
CA ILE A 95 1.22 7.60 -5.33
C ILE A 95 0.04 6.87 -5.99
N ASN A 96 -1.12 7.51 -6.10
CA ASN A 96 -2.28 6.91 -6.77
C ASN A 96 -1.97 6.57 -8.23
N ARG A 97 -1.36 7.49 -8.98
CA ARG A 97 -0.92 7.26 -10.36
C ARG A 97 0.07 6.10 -10.46
N LEU A 98 1.06 6.04 -9.58
CA LEU A 98 2.05 4.96 -9.57
C LEU A 98 1.43 3.61 -9.22
N ASN A 99 0.48 3.57 -8.29
CA ASN A 99 -0.28 2.37 -7.97
C ASN A 99 -1.12 1.88 -9.17
N GLU A 100 -1.79 2.78 -9.89
CA GLU A 100 -2.52 2.43 -11.11
C GLU A 100 -1.59 1.79 -12.15
N LEU A 101 -0.40 2.38 -12.38
CA LEU A 101 0.61 1.80 -13.27
C LEU A 101 1.08 0.43 -12.79
N PHE A 102 1.34 0.27 -11.49
CA PHE A 102 1.76 -1.00 -10.89
C PHE A 102 0.71 -2.08 -11.13
N TYR A 103 -0.56 -1.82 -10.80
CA TYR A 103 -1.63 -2.79 -10.98
C TYR A 103 -1.95 -3.06 -12.45
N ASN A 104 -1.80 -2.09 -13.35
CA ASN A 104 -1.93 -2.32 -14.78
C ASN A 104 -0.88 -3.30 -15.31
N ILE A 105 0.39 -3.12 -14.93
CA ILE A 105 1.47 -4.05 -15.30
C ILE A 105 1.23 -5.42 -14.68
N LEU A 106 0.84 -5.47 -13.40
CA LEU A 106 0.62 -6.71 -12.68
C LEU A 106 -0.54 -7.52 -13.29
N ASN A 107 -1.69 -6.88 -13.53
CA ASN A 107 -2.85 -7.50 -14.14
C ASN A 107 -2.56 -7.95 -15.58
N ASN A 108 -1.88 -7.13 -16.38
CA ASN A 108 -1.43 -7.55 -17.71
C ASN A 108 -0.51 -8.78 -17.63
N SER A 109 0.38 -8.82 -16.64
CA SER A 109 1.26 -9.97 -16.43
C SER A 109 0.49 -11.23 -16.09
N TYR A 110 -0.56 -11.12 -15.27
CA TYR A 110 -1.45 -12.24 -14.97
C TYR A 110 -2.17 -12.77 -16.20
N GLU A 111 -2.66 -11.89 -17.07
CA GLU A 111 -3.31 -12.31 -18.32
C GLU A 111 -2.33 -13.01 -19.28
N VAL A 112 -1.10 -12.51 -19.39
CA VAL A 112 -0.03 -13.18 -20.16
C VAL A 112 0.28 -14.56 -19.59
N ILE A 113 0.43 -14.69 -18.28
CA ILE A 113 0.70 -15.97 -17.60
C ILE A 113 -0.45 -16.96 -17.86
N LYS A 114 -1.70 -16.55 -17.69
CA LYS A 114 -2.88 -17.40 -17.93
C LYS A 114 -3.01 -17.81 -19.40
N ALA A 115 -2.71 -16.90 -20.32
CA ALA A 115 -2.76 -17.16 -21.76
C ALA A 115 -1.68 -18.16 -22.20
N LYS A 116 -0.44 -17.99 -21.70
CA LYS A 116 0.69 -18.89 -21.99
C LYS A 116 0.50 -20.27 -21.36
N PHE A 117 0.02 -20.31 -20.12
CA PHE A 117 -0.12 -21.52 -19.32
C PHE A 117 -1.59 -21.84 -19.05
N LYS A 118 -2.24 -22.50 -20.01
CA LYS A 118 -3.65 -22.89 -19.90
C LYS A 118 -3.90 -23.66 -18.60
N LYS A 119 -4.95 -23.25 -17.86
CA LYS A 119 -5.38 -23.84 -16.56
C LYS A 119 -4.39 -23.68 -15.41
N ILE A 120 -3.40 -22.78 -15.50
CA ILE A 120 -2.52 -22.47 -14.38
C ILE A 120 -3.33 -21.91 -13.20
N LYS A 121 -3.08 -22.44 -12.01
CA LYS A 121 -3.58 -21.89 -10.76
C LYS A 121 -2.66 -20.76 -10.31
N MET A 122 -3.24 -19.59 -10.04
CA MET A 122 -2.51 -18.42 -9.53
C MET A 122 -2.19 -18.62 -8.04
N SER A 123 -1.09 -19.32 -7.75
CA SER A 123 -0.58 -19.50 -6.38
C SER A 123 -0.14 -18.16 -5.77
N LYS A 124 0.08 -18.13 -4.44
CA LYS A 124 0.61 -16.92 -3.77
C LYS A 124 1.94 -16.47 -4.38
N ASN A 125 2.81 -17.40 -4.74
CA ASN A 125 4.11 -17.10 -5.34
C ASN A 125 3.96 -16.56 -6.76
N ILE A 126 3.05 -17.12 -7.57
CA ILE A 126 2.77 -16.62 -8.92
C ILE A 126 2.13 -15.22 -8.87
N ASN A 127 1.19 -14.98 -7.95
CA ASN A 127 0.60 -13.65 -7.77
C ASN A 127 1.63 -12.61 -7.34
N ASN A 128 2.66 -13.01 -6.58
CA ASN A 128 3.74 -12.13 -6.12
C ASN A 128 5.07 -12.46 -6.82
N PHE A 129 5.03 -12.79 -8.12
CA PHE A 129 6.22 -13.27 -8.85
C PHE A 129 7.38 -12.28 -8.82
N PHE A 130 7.09 -10.98 -8.73
CA PHE A 130 8.07 -9.90 -8.63
C PHE A 130 8.84 -9.91 -7.30
N GLU A 131 8.39 -10.67 -6.29
CA GLU A 131 9.05 -10.81 -4.99
C GLU A 131 9.90 -12.08 -4.88
N ILE A 132 9.92 -12.93 -5.90
CA ILE A 132 10.69 -14.18 -5.93
C ILE A 132 11.71 -14.18 -7.06
N ASP A 133 12.65 -15.11 -7.03
CA ASP A 133 13.62 -15.27 -8.10
C ASP A 133 13.11 -16.20 -9.21
N PHE A 134 13.68 -16.04 -10.41
CA PHE A 134 13.24 -16.76 -11.59
C PHE A 134 13.21 -18.30 -11.42
N PRO A 135 14.21 -18.95 -10.79
CA PRO A 135 14.15 -20.40 -10.54
C PRO A 135 12.95 -20.81 -9.66
N VAL A 136 12.58 -19.99 -8.68
CA VAL A 136 11.41 -20.24 -7.82
C VAL A 136 10.12 -20.11 -8.65
N PHE A 137 10.06 -19.11 -9.53
CA PHE A 137 8.92 -18.92 -10.43
C PHE A 137 8.73 -20.09 -11.40
N ILE A 138 9.81 -20.58 -12.01
CA ILE A 138 9.77 -21.77 -12.88
C ILE A 138 9.29 -23.00 -12.10
N ASN A 139 9.86 -23.26 -10.92
CA ASN A 139 9.46 -24.38 -10.08
C ASN A 139 7.96 -24.34 -9.71
N GLU A 140 7.40 -23.15 -9.47
CA GLU A 140 5.96 -22.99 -9.21
C GLU A 140 5.08 -23.31 -10.42
N ILE A 141 5.56 -23.05 -11.64
CA ILE A 141 4.87 -23.43 -12.89
C ILE A 141 4.96 -24.96 -13.09
N GLU A 142 6.16 -25.52 -12.97
CA GLU A 142 6.40 -26.95 -13.25
C GLU A 142 5.71 -27.89 -12.26
N ARG A 143 5.56 -27.47 -11.00
CA ARG A 143 4.74 -28.18 -9.99
C ARG A 143 3.29 -28.39 -10.42
N GLN A 144 2.80 -27.60 -11.36
CA GLN A 144 1.46 -27.73 -11.94
C GLN A 144 1.42 -28.66 -13.16
N LYS A 145 2.46 -29.49 -13.35
CA LYS A 145 2.60 -30.46 -14.45
C LYS A 145 2.73 -29.80 -15.83
N ILE A 146 3.22 -28.57 -15.87
CA ILE A 146 3.57 -27.85 -17.11
C ILE A 146 5.06 -28.06 -17.35
N ARG A 147 5.45 -28.65 -18.48
CA ARG A 147 6.86 -28.80 -18.86
C ARG A 147 7.27 -27.67 -19.78
N LEU A 148 8.42 -27.07 -19.51
CA LEU A 148 9.00 -26.01 -20.32
C LEU A 148 10.28 -26.51 -20.99
N ASP A 149 10.44 -26.20 -22.28
CA ASP A 149 11.72 -26.40 -22.97
C ASP A 149 12.70 -25.24 -22.73
N ILE A 150 13.96 -25.42 -23.11
CA ILE A 150 15.02 -24.44 -22.85
C ILE A 150 14.75 -23.07 -23.51
N ASN A 151 14.18 -23.06 -24.73
CA ASN A 151 13.88 -21.83 -25.45
C ASN A 151 12.69 -21.09 -24.79
N GLN A 152 11.72 -21.84 -24.28
CA GLN A 152 10.62 -21.29 -23.49
C GLN A 152 11.14 -20.68 -22.18
N ILE A 153 12.04 -21.34 -21.47
CA ILE A 153 12.66 -20.83 -20.24
C ILE A 153 13.42 -19.54 -20.53
N GLU A 154 14.22 -19.50 -21.59
CA GLU A 154 14.98 -18.30 -21.97
C GLU A 154 14.05 -17.11 -22.29
N SER A 155 13.04 -17.31 -23.13
CA SER A 155 12.07 -16.26 -23.48
C SER A 155 11.28 -15.76 -22.26
N LEU A 156 10.94 -16.67 -21.35
CA LEU A 156 10.20 -16.35 -20.14
C LEU A 156 11.08 -15.60 -19.12
N ASN A 157 12.39 -15.90 -19.05
CA ASN A 157 13.31 -15.19 -18.17
C ASN A 157 13.41 -13.71 -18.54
N SER A 158 13.58 -13.41 -19.83
CA SER A 158 13.63 -12.03 -20.32
C SER A 158 12.36 -11.26 -19.97
N TRP A 159 11.19 -11.85 -20.22
CA TRP A 159 9.90 -11.25 -19.84
C TRP A 159 9.77 -11.09 -18.32
N PHE A 160 10.14 -12.11 -17.55
CA PHE A 160 10.03 -12.13 -16.09
C PHE A 160 10.87 -11.02 -15.47
N LEU A 161 12.14 -10.90 -15.88
CA LEU A 161 13.06 -9.88 -15.36
C LEU A 161 12.57 -8.48 -15.72
N GLU A 162 12.10 -8.27 -16.96
CA GLU A 162 11.53 -6.98 -17.38
C GLU A 162 10.34 -6.56 -16.49
N LYS A 163 9.37 -7.47 -16.26
CA LYS A 163 8.19 -7.15 -15.43
C LYS A 163 8.54 -7.02 -13.96
N LYS A 164 9.40 -7.90 -13.43
CA LYS A 164 9.88 -7.85 -12.04
C LYS A 164 10.53 -6.51 -11.75
N ASN A 165 11.48 -6.07 -12.59
CA ASN A 165 12.19 -4.81 -12.38
C ASN A 165 11.23 -3.62 -12.40
N LYS A 166 10.35 -3.52 -13.41
CA LYS A 166 9.35 -2.43 -13.48
C LYS A 166 8.45 -2.37 -12.23
N LEU A 167 8.00 -3.51 -11.73
CA LEU A 167 7.15 -3.58 -10.53
C LEU A 167 7.93 -3.20 -9.26
N ILE A 168 9.20 -3.63 -9.14
CA ILE A 168 10.07 -3.27 -8.02
C ILE A 168 10.39 -1.77 -8.04
N ASP A 169 10.70 -1.20 -9.21
CA ASP A 169 11.01 0.22 -9.37
C ASP A 169 9.82 1.09 -8.93
N LEU A 170 8.61 0.79 -9.42
CA LEU A 170 7.38 1.47 -8.97
C LEU A 170 7.16 1.35 -7.46
N LYS A 171 7.39 0.16 -6.87
CA LYS A 171 7.26 -0.07 -5.42
C LYS A 171 8.26 0.78 -4.63
N ASN A 172 9.48 0.93 -5.15
CA ASN A 172 10.53 1.77 -4.55
C ASN A 172 10.19 3.25 -4.67
N GLU A 173 9.71 3.71 -5.81
CA GLU A 173 9.24 5.10 -6.02
C GLU A 173 8.11 5.45 -5.05
N ILE A 174 7.10 4.59 -4.93
CA ILE A 174 6.00 4.76 -3.96
C ILE A 174 6.55 4.89 -2.54
N LYS A 175 7.48 4.00 -2.14
CA LYS A 175 8.10 4.05 -0.80
C LYS A 175 8.86 5.35 -0.56
N ILE A 176 9.53 5.89 -1.57
CA ILE A 176 10.23 7.18 -1.48
C ILE A 176 9.22 8.30 -1.24
N ILE A 177 8.10 8.32 -1.97
CA ILE A 177 7.06 9.34 -1.82
C ILE A 177 6.34 9.21 -0.47
N ASP A 178 6.06 7.99 -0.01
CA ASP A 178 5.50 7.74 1.33
C ASP A 178 6.39 8.36 2.43
N ASN A 179 7.71 8.19 2.33
CA ASN A 179 8.64 8.81 3.28
C ASN A 179 8.63 10.35 3.18
N LYS A 180 8.46 10.92 1.98
CA LYS A 180 8.30 12.38 1.83
C LYS A 180 7.00 12.87 2.45
N ILE A 181 5.92 12.10 2.35
CA ILE A 181 4.65 12.40 3.04
C ILE A 181 4.88 12.42 4.55
N ASP A 182 5.57 11.42 5.12
CA ASP A 182 5.90 11.44 6.54
C ASP A 182 6.62 12.74 6.96
N ASP A 183 7.62 13.18 6.18
CA ASP A 183 8.35 14.41 6.47
C ASP A 183 7.46 15.66 6.38
N ILE A 184 6.49 15.69 5.47
CA ILE A 184 5.49 16.77 5.38
C ILE A 184 4.59 16.76 6.62
N ILE A 185 4.13 15.59 7.05
CA ILE A 185 3.27 15.47 8.23
C ILE A 185 4.02 15.85 9.51
N TYR A 186 5.29 15.45 9.67
CA TYR A 186 6.10 15.89 10.81
C TYR A 186 6.20 17.42 10.89
N LYS A 187 6.38 18.08 9.75
CA LYS A 187 6.37 19.56 9.68
C LYS A 187 5.01 20.15 10.03
N ALA A 188 3.92 19.55 9.54
CA ALA A 188 2.57 20.02 9.84
C ALA A 188 2.24 19.96 11.34
N PHE A 189 2.82 18.99 12.05
CA PHE A 189 2.71 18.85 13.51
C PHE A 189 3.80 19.58 14.31
N ASN A 190 4.72 20.29 13.64
CA ASN A 190 5.87 20.96 14.26
C ASN A 190 6.73 20.03 15.14
N LEU A 191 6.93 18.78 14.71
CA LEU A 191 7.72 17.83 15.49
C LEU A 191 9.21 18.17 15.49
N THR A 192 9.84 17.96 16.65
CA THR A 192 11.27 18.05 16.86
C THR A 192 12.00 16.83 16.28
N GLN A 193 13.33 16.94 16.11
CA GLN A 193 14.13 15.82 15.61
C GLN A 193 14.14 14.62 16.56
N ASP A 194 14.07 14.86 17.87
CA ASP A 194 14.02 13.79 18.87
C ASP A 194 12.70 13.02 18.81
N GLU A 195 11.57 13.73 18.62
CA GLU A 195 10.26 13.11 18.42
C GLU A 195 10.21 12.30 17.11
N ILE A 196 10.76 12.85 16.02
CA ILE A 196 10.85 12.14 14.73
C ILE A 196 11.70 10.86 14.87
N LYS A 197 12.81 10.93 15.61
CA LYS A 197 13.67 9.77 15.86
C LYS A 197 12.95 8.70 16.67
N LEU A 198 12.17 9.08 17.68
CA LEU A 198 11.33 8.15 18.43
C LEU A 198 10.32 7.42 17.52
N ILE A 199 9.64 8.16 16.65
CA ILE A 199 8.64 7.60 15.72
C ILE A 199 9.29 6.64 14.70
N LYS A 200 10.48 6.96 14.18
CA LYS A 200 11.17 6.14 13.17
C LYS A 200 11.76 4.83 13.73
N ASN A 201 11.88 4.70 15.05
CA ASN A 201 12.43 3.50 15.71
C ASN A 201 11.38 2.41 16.01
N ILE A 202 10.15 2.54 15.49
CA ILE A 202 8.99 1.64 15.71
C ILE A 202 8.58 0.96 14.40
#